data_AF-A0A6L3Z4C9-F1
#
_entry.id   AF-A0A6L3Z4C9-F1
#
_cell.length_a   1.000
_cell.length_b   1.000
_cell.length_c   1.000
_cell.angle_alpha   90.00
_cell.angle_beta   90.00
_cell.angle_gamma   90.00
#
_symmetry.space_group_name_H-M   'P 1'
#
loop_
_entity.id
_entity.type
_entity.pdbx_description
1 polymer ?
#
loop_
_entity_poly.entity_id
_entity_poly.type
_entity_poly.pdbx_seq_one_letter_code
_entity_poly.pdbx_strand_id
1 'polypeptide(L)'
;MPSITKTEGWRAARSIIMDIAMTERTEFREDIRLVTKLVDGPRMLAVYVDEAFEKTNILISLSILIEEFAGRDFSLDYGAALQTINDRRRRDGKTVFPISFVDEDGNPDNVIYIADWLARRTAMAEAAA
;
A
#
# COMPACT_ATOMS: atom_id res chain seq x y z
N MET A 1 3.34 -6.39 26.98
CA MET A 1 4.63 -6.49 26.23
C MET A 1 4.31 -7.04 24.85
N PRO A 2 4.58 -6.31 23.74
CA PRO A 2 4.60 -6.96 22.44
C PRO A 2 5.74 -8.00 22.48
N SER A 3 5.45 -9.26 22.17
CA SER A 3 6.47 -10.32 22.18
C SER A 3 7.58 -9.96 21.20
N ILE A 4 8.83 -10.22 21.58
CA ILE A 4 10.04 -9.93 20.79
C ILE A 4 9.91 -10.45 19.34
N THR A 5 9.16 -11.53 19.14
CA THR A 5 8.82 -12.12 17.83
C THR A 5 7.99 -11.24 16.89
N LYS A 6 7.11 -10.37 17.40
CA LYS A 6 6.35 -9.42 16.56
C LYS A 6 7.25 -8.30 16.04
N THR A 7 8.11 -7.78 16.90
CA THR A 7 9.07 -6.72 16.55
C THR A 7 10.07 -7.20 15.49
N GLU A 8 10.51 -8.46 15.57
CA GLU A 8 11.37 -9.08 14.57
C GLU A 8 10.66 -9.24 13.21
N GLY A 9 9.40 -9.68 13.22
CA GLY A 9 8.58 -9.76 12.01
C GLY A 9 8.41 -8.41 11.30
N TRP A 10 8.20 -7.34 12.06
CA TRP A 10 8.07 -5.99 11.51
C TRP A 10 9.36 -5.47 10.89
N ARG A 11 10.49 -5.71 11.56
CA ARG A 11 11.82 -5.36 11.02
C ARG A 11 12.11 -6.13 9.74
N ALA A 12 11.76 -7.42 9.70
CA ALA A 12 11.92 -8.24 8.50
C ALA A 12 11.05 -7.73 7.34
N ALA A 13 9.75 -7.47 7.59
CA ALA A 13 8.85 -6.93 6.58
C ALA A 13 9.37 -5.59 6.00
N ARG A 14 9.83 -4.69 6.87
CA ARG A 14 10.43 -3.42 6.46
C ARG A 14 11.67 -3.63 5.59
N SER A 15 12.59 -4.50 6.01
CA SER A 15 13.81 -4.79 5.24
C SER A 15 13.49 -5.36 3.86
N ILE A 16 12.48 -6.23 3.75
CA ILE A 16 12.05 -6.80 2.46
C ILE A 16 11.51 -5.69 1.54
N ILE A 17 10.63 -4.82 2.02
CA ILE A 17 10.10 -3.71 1.21
C ILE A 17 11.22 -2.77 0.74
N MET A 18 12.19 -2.48 1.61
CA MET A 18 13.36 -1.70 1.25
C MET A 18 14.23 -2.39 0.19
N ASP A 19 14.46 -3.69 0.31
CA ASP A 19 15.25 -4.48 -0.64
C ASP A 19 14.60 -4.48 -2.04
N ILE A 20 13.27 -4.68 -2.10
CA ILE A 20 12.51 -4.58 -3.35
C ILE A 20 12.66 -3.18 -3.96
N ALA A 21 12.59 -2.12 -3.15
CA ALA A 21 12.73 -0.74 -3.63
C ALA A 21 14.11 -0.44 -4.23
N MET A 22 15.15 -1.06 -3.67
CA MET A 22 16.55 -0.75 -3.94
C MET A 22 17.17 -1.68 -4.99
N THR A 23 16.47 -2.72 -5.42
CA THR A 23 16.96 -3.69 -6.39
C THR A 23 16.28 -3.54 -7.75
N GLU A 24 16.98 -3.88 -8.83
CA GLU A 24 16.41 -3.98 -10.18
C GLU A 24 15.58 -5.27 -10.38
N ARG A 25 15.31 -6.01 -9.29
CA ARG A 25 14.58 -7.27 -9.34
C ARG A 25 13.12 -7.01 -9.70
N THR A 26 12.64 -7.70 -10.73
CA THR A 26 11.24 -7.63 -11.19
C THR A 26 10.35 -8.71 -10.55
N GLU A 27 10.96 -9.72 -9.90
CA GLU A 27 10.25 -10.83 -9.25
C GLU A 27 10.37 -10.74 -7.71
N PHE A 28 9.27 -10.35 -7.07
CA PHE A 28 9.17 -10.18 -5.61
C PHE A 28 7.86 -10.73 -5.02
N ARG A 29 7.16 -11.59 -5.76
CA ARG A 29 5.85 -12.15 -5.36
C ARG A 29 5.87 -12.85 -4.00
N GLU A 30 6.82 -13.77 -3.80
CA GLU A 30 6.96 -14.50 -2.54
C GLU A 30 7.38 -13.61 -1.38
N ASP A 31 8.20 -12.60 -1.67
CA ASP A 31 8.61 -11.58 -0.70
C ASP A 31 7.38 -10.80 -0.19
N ILE A 32 6.47 -10.41 -1.10
CA ILE A 32 5.21 -9.75 -0.72
C ILE A 32 4.26 -10.69 0.03
N ARG A 33 4.18 -11.97 -0.36
CA ARG A 33 3.40 -12.98 0.38
C ARG A 33 3.89 -13.15 1.82
N LEU A 34 5.20 -13.03 2.04
CA LEU A 34 5.78 -13.06 3.37
C LEU A 34 5.49 -11.76 4.13
N VAL A 35 5.67 -10.60 3.49
CA VAL A 35 5.40 -9.29 4.09
C VAL A 35 3.97 -9.20 4.61
N THR A 36 2.95 -9.62 3.83
CA THR A 36 1.54 -9.55 4.26
C THR A 36 1.24 -10.39 5.51
N LYS A 37 2.04 -11.43 5.80
CA LYS A 37 1.93 -12.23 7.02
C LYS A 37 2.67 -11.63 8.22
N LEU A 38 3.68 -10.80 7.95
CA LEU A 38 4.56 -10.24 8.98
C LEU A 38 4.09 -8.86 9.47
N VAL A 39 3.38 -8.09 8.64
CA VAL A 39 2.90 -6.75 9.01
C VAL A 39 1.70 -6.81 9.96
N ASP A 40 1.64 -5.89 10.93
CA ASP A 40 0.50 -5.76 11.87
C ASP A 40 -0.74 -5.11 11.26
N GLY A 41 -0.78 -5.02 9.93
CA GLY A 41 -1.89 -4.42 9.20
C GLY A 41 -1.47 -3.53 8.03
N PRO A 42 -2.47 -3.05 7.27
CA PRO A 42 -2.27 -2.31 6.02
C PRO A 42 -1.57 -0.96 6.23
N ARG A 43 -1.83 -0.29 7.36
CA ARG A 43 -1.19 1.00 7.69
C ARG A 43 0.32 0.88 7.87
N MET A 44 0.79 -0.18 8.51
CA MET A 44 2.23 -0.41 8.69
C MET A 44 2.91 -0.70 7.35
N LEU A 45 2.26 -1.45 6.47
CA LEU A 45 2.77 -1.69 5.12
C LEU A 45 2.90 -0.38 4.32
N ALA A 46 1.89 0.49 4.39
CA ALA A 46 1.93 1.81 3.75
C ALA A 46 3.07 2.70 4.27
N VAL A 47 3.39 2.64 5.57
CA VAL A 47 4.55 3.34 6.15
C VAL A 47 5.86 2.82 5.57
N TYR A 48 6.02 1.50 5.42
CA TYR A 48 7.25 0.94 4.83
C TYR A 48 7.43 1.32 3.36
N VAL A 49 6.32 1.43 2.62
CA VAL A 49 6.34 1.90 1.23
C VAL A 49 6.69 3.40 1.16
N ASP A 50 6.18 4.22 2.09
CA ASP A 50 6.57 5.63 2.22
C ASP A 50 8.08 5.78 2.50
N GLU A 51 8.62 4.98 3.43
CA GLU A 51 10.05 4.99 3.74
C GLU A 51 10.91 4.56 2.56
N ALA A 52 10.48 3.55 1.81
CA ALA A 52 11.14 3.09 0.60
C ALA A 52 11.14 4.19 -0.46
N PHE A 53 9.98 4.79 -0.73
CA PHE A 53 9.83 5.86 -1.69
C PHE A 53 10.65 7.11 -1.33
N GLU A 54 10.71 7.49 -0.04
CA GLU A 54 11.54 8.63 0.41
C GLU A 54 13.02 8.43 0.05
N LYS A 55 13.49 7.18 0.01
CA LYS A 55 14.88 6.84 -0.28
C LYS A 55 15.18 6.65 -1.75
N THR A 56 14.25 6.06 -2.50
CA THR A 56 14.49 5.64 -3.89
C THR A 56 13.77 6.54 -4.91
N ASN A 57 12.77 7.30 -4.48
CA ASN A 57 11.82 8.03 -5.32
C ASN A 57 11.11 7.12 -6.34
N ILE A 58 11.01 5.82 -6.03
CA ILE A 58 10.36 4.79 -6.86
C ILE A 58 9.19 4.21 -6.07
N LEU A 59 7.99 4.28 -6.65
CA LEU A 59 6.81 3.64 -6.06
C LEU A 59 6.77 2.17 -6.48
N ILE A 60 6.79 1.29 -5.48
CA ILE A 60 6.59 -0.14 -5.70
C ILE A 60 5.09 -0.41 -5.79
N SER A 61 4.63 -0.91 -6.94
CA SER A 61 3.23 -1.29 -7.13
C SER A 61 2.97 -2.65 -6.47
N LEU A 62 2.28 -2.64 -5.32
CA LEU A 62 2.01 -3.84 -4.52
C LEU A 62 0.54 -4.26 -4.51
N SER A 63 -0.35 -3.41 -5.03
CA SER A 63 -1.81 -3.52 -4.82
C SER A 63 -2.38 -4.87 -5.28
N ILE A 64 -1.97 -5.36 -6.45
CA ILE A 64 -2.43 -6.65 -7.00
C ILE A 64 -2.01 -7.81 -6.08
N LEU A 65 -0.75 -7.81 -5.64
CA LEU A 65 -0.21 -8.86 -4.79
C LEU A 65 -0.80 -8.81 -3.37
N ILE A 66 -1.07 -7.60 -2.85
CA ILE A 66 -1.71 -7.42 -1.54
C ILE A 66 -3.14 -7.94 -1.57
N GLU A 67 -3.94 -7.58 -2.59
CA GLU A 67 -5.31 -8.10 -2.73
C GLU A 67 -5.31 -9.62 -2.83
N GLU A 68 -4.37 -10.19 -3.59
CA GLU A 68 -4.27 -11.64 -3.73
C GLU A 68 -3.95 -12.35 -2.41
N PHE A 69 -2.99 -11.84 -1.64
CA PHE A 69 -2.48 -12.55 -0.45
C PHE A 69 -3.17 -12.18 0.86
N ALA A 70 -3.62 -10.95 1.01
CA ALA A 70 -4.24 -10.42 2.23
C ALA A 70 -5.73 -10.16 2.07
N GLY A 71 -6.26 -10.31 0.86
CA GLY A 71 -7.66 -10.09 0.54
C GLY A 71 -7.99 -8.62 0.27
N ARG A 72 -9.20 -8.43 -0.24
CA ARG A 72 -9.70 -7.14 -0.70
C ARG A 72 -9.71 -6.08 0.42
N ASP A 73 -10.32 -6.38 1.56
CA ASP A 73 -10.47 -5.43 2.67
C ASP A 73 -9.11 -4.87 3.14
N PHE A 74 -8.09 -5.73 3.23
CA PHE A 74 -6.72 -5.31 3.56
C PHE A 74 -6.14 -4.38 2.47
N SER A 75 -6.30 -4.74 1.19
CA SER A 75 -5.83 -3.92 0.06
C SER A 75 -6.44 -2.52 0.12
N LEU A 76 -7.72 -2.42 0.45
CA LEU A 76 -8.45 -1.16 0.48
C LEU A 76 -8.00 -0.25 1.62
N ASP A 77 -7.83 -0.80 2.81
CA ASP A 77 -7.28 -0.08 3.95
C ASP A 77 -5.83 0.36 3.70
N TYR A 78 -5.07 -0.42 2.92
CA TYR A 78 -3.71 -0.07 2.50
C TYR A 78 -3.74 1.13 1.54
N GLY A 79 -4.63 1.14 0.56
CA GLY A 79 -4.82 2.29 -0.34
C GLY A 79 -5.25 3.56 0.42
N ALA A 80 -6.18 3.44 1.38
CA ALA A 80 -6.58 4.56 2.23
C ALA A 80 -5.42 5.11 3.09
N ALA A 81 -4.56 4.21 3.58
CA ALA A 81 -3.35 4.60 4.31
C ALA A 81 -2.33 5.32 3.42
N LEU A 82 -2.10 4.86 2.19
CA LEU A 82 -1.25 5.54 1.21
C LEU A 82 -1.78 6.93 0.86
N GLN A 83 -3.10 7.09 0.73
CA GLN A 83 -3.73 8.39 0.48
C GLN A 83 -3.47 9.37 1.63
N THR A 84 -3.67 8.91 2.87
CA THR A 84 -3.41 9.71 4.07
C THR A 84 -1.95 10.18 4.13
N ILE A 85 -1.02 9.30 3.75
CA ILE A 85 0.41 9.63 3.67
C ILE A 85 0.66 10.65 2.55
N ASN A 86 0.08 10.47 1.37
CA ASN A 86 0.23 11.42 0.27
C ASN A 86 -0.28 12.82 0.62
N ASP A 87 -1.40 12.92 1.35
CA ASP A 87 -1.94 14.19 1.81
C ASP A 87 -1.03 14.86 2.86
N ARG A 88 -0.36 14.06 3.72
CA ARG A 88 0.71 14.57 4.60
C ARG A 88 1.91 15.05 3.79
N ARG A 89 2.43 14.25 2.84
CA ARG A 89 3.57 14.61 2.00
C ARG A 89 3.32 15.92 1.24
N ARG A 90 2.11 16.10 0.69
CA ARG A 90 1.70 17.35 0.02
C ARG A 90 1.74 18.56 0.95
N ARG A 91 1.22 18.42 2.18
CA ARG A 91 1.29 19.49 3.19
C ARG A 91 2.72 19.83 3.59
N ASP A 92 3.59 18.82 3.62
CA ASP A 92 5.01 18.97 3.95
C ASP A 92 5.87 19.44 2.76
N GLY A 93 5.27 19.69 1.58
CA GLY A 93 6.00 20.10 0.36
C GLY A 93 6.89 19.02 -0.24
N LYS A 94 6.65 17.75 0.11
CA LYS A 94 7.41 16.59 -0.40
C LYS A 94 6.80 16.05 -1.69
N THR A 95 7.63 15.37 -2.49
CA THR A 95 7.17 14.59 -3.65
C THR A 95 6.13 13.57 -3.20
N VAL A 96 4.94 13.62 -3.81
CA VAL A 96 3.88 12.63 -3.57
C VAL A 96 4.12 11.37 -4.39
N PHE A 97 3.58 10.24 -3.95
CA PHE A 97 3.57 9.02 -4.74
C PHE A 97 2.85 9.28 -6.08
N PRO A 98 3.35 8.75 -7.21
CA PRO A 98 2.68 8.79 -8.52
C PRO A 98 1.50 7.81 -8.57
N ILE A 99 0.53 7.99 -7.68
CA ILE A 99 -0.74 7.27 -7.65
C ILE A 99 -1.70 8.09 -8.51
N SER A 100 -1.98 7.64 -9.74
CA SER A 100 -2.92 8.28 -10.65
C SER A 100 -4.25 7.52 -10.67
N PHE A 101 -5.27 8.15 -10.09
CA PHE A 101 -6.65 7.67 -10.01
C PHE A 101 -7.35 7.97 -11.33
N VAL A 102 -7.70 6.96 -12.12
CA VAL A 102 -8.47 7.17 -13.35
C VAL A 102 -9.53 6.13 -13.60
N ASP A 103 -10.50 6.61 -14.36
CA ASP A 103 -11.89 6.25 -14.43
C ASP A 103 -12.22 5.47 -15.73
N GLU A 104 -13.51 5.21 -15.92
CA GLU A 104 -14.06 4.46 -17.06
C GLU A 104 -13.82 5.15 -18.43
N ASP A 105 -13.29 6.39 -18.46
CA ASP A 105 -13.09 7.22 -19.67
C ASP A 105 -11.63 7.30 -20.16
N GLY A 106 -10.71 6.53 -19.57
CA GLY A 106 -9.39 6.26 -20.17
C GLY A 106 -8.32 7.35 -20.00
N ASN A 107 -8.45 8.21 -18.99
CA ASN A 107 -7.34 9.07 -18.54
C ASN A 107 -6.28 8.20 -17.81
N PRO A 108 -5.01 8.63 -17.61
CA PRO A 108 -3.91 7.72 -17.25
C PRO A 108 -3.96 7.06 -15.87
N ASP A 109 -4.00 5.73 -15.98
CA ASP A 109 -4.11 4.62 -15.05
C ASP A 109 -2.77 4.27 -14.45
N ASN A 110 -2.68 4.38 -13.12
CA ASN A 110 -1.77 3.63 -12.27
C ASN A 110 -2.24 3.79 -10.80
N VAL A 111 -2.80 2.72 -10.23
CA VAL A 111 -2.99 2.44 -8.78
C VAL A 111 -4.43 2.58 -8.21
N ILE A 112 -5.50 2.64 -9.01
CA ILE A 112 -6.87 2.76 -8.45
C ILE A 112 -7.81 1.67 -8.90
N TYR A 113 -8.03 0.75 -7.96
CA TYR A 113 -9.32 0.08 -7.82
C TYR A 113 -9.79 0.08 -6.36
N ILE A 114 -9.36 1.08 -5.58
CA ILE A 114 -9.60 1.13 -4.13
C ILE A 114 -10.58 2.24 -3.76
N ALA A 115 -10.37 3.48 -4.20
CA ALA A 115 -11.24 4.59 -3.84
C ALA A 115 -12.63 4.53 -4.53
N ASP A 116 -12.70 4.22 -5.83
CA ASP A 116 -13.97 4.09 -6.55
C ASP A 116 -14.79 2.87 -6.11
N TRP A 117 -14.11 1.79 -5.70
CA TRP A 117 -14.79 0.68 -5.05
C TRP A 117 -15.30 1.06 -3.65
N LEU A 118 -14.53 1.81 -2.85
CA LEU A 118 -14.94 2.25 -1.50
C LEU A 118 -16.12 3.23 -1.54
N ALA A 119 -16.12 4.17 -2.50
CA ALA A 119 -17.23 5.11 -2.69
C ALA A 119 -18.52 4.39 -3.15
N ARG A 120 -18.42 3.43 -4.09
CA ARG A 120 -19.57 2.62 -4.52
C ARG A 120 -20.15 1.76 -3.38
N ARG A 121 -19.32 1.17 -2.52
CA ARG A 121 -19.81 0.33 -1.40
C ARG A 121 -20.44 1.15 -0.27
N THR A 122 -19.94 2.35 0.00
CA THR A 122 -20.49 3.26 1.00
C THR A 122 -21.89 3.75 0.57
N ALA A 123 -22.03 4.15 -0.70
CA ALA A 123 -23.32 4.54 -1.26
C ALA A 123 -24.37 3.39 -1.27
N MET A 124 -23.94 2.14 -1.51
CA MET A 124 -24.84 0.98 -1.44
C MET A 124 -25.27 0.62 -0.02
N ALA A 125 -24.40 0.82 0.98
CA ALA A 125 -24.72 0.58 2.39
C ALA A 125 -25.70 1.63 2.95
N GLU A 126 -25.57 2.89 2.52
CA GLU A 126 -26.50 3.98 2.88
C GLU A 126 -27.87 3.81 2.22
N ALA A 127 -27.94 3.19 1.03
CA ALA A 127 -29.21 2.91 0.34
C ALA A 127 -29.97 1.69 0.89
N ALA A 128 -29.33 0.85 1.72
CA ALA A 128 -29.91 -0.35 2.32
C ALA A 128 -30.26 -0.19 3.82
N ALA A 129 -29.99 0.98 4.39
CA ALA A 129 -30.33 1.39 5.76
C ALA A 129 -31.60 2.27 5.77
#